data_AF-A7UMV9-F1
#
_entry.id   AF-A7UMV9-F1
#
_cell.length_a   1.000
_cell.length_b   1.000
_cell.length_c   1.000
_cell.angle_alpha   90.00
_cell.angle_beta   90.00
_cell.angle_gamma   90.00
#
_symmetry.space_group_name_H-M   'P 1'
#
loop_
_entity.id
_entity.type
_entity.pdbx_description
1 polymer ?
#
loop_
_entity_poly.entity_id
_entity_poly.type
_entity_poly.pdbx_seq_one_letter_code
_entity_poly.pdbx_strand_id
1 'polypeptide(L)'
;YWHFQETPMDEWDYTSVQQIMTLDMPVNGEMRHVIVHAPKNGFFYIIDAKTGKFITGKPYTYENWANGLDPVTGRPNYVPDALWTLTGKPWLGIPGELGGHNFAAMAYSPKTKLVYIPAQQIPLLYDGQKGGFKAYHDAWNLGLDMNKIGLFDDNDPEHVAAKKDFLKVLKGWTVAWDPEKMAPAFTINHKGPWNGGLLATAGNVIFQGLANGE
;
A
#
# COMPACT_ATOMS: atom_id res chain seq x y z
N TYR A 1 21.06 -16.14 -5.43
CA TYR A 1 19.78 -15.57 -5.88
C TYR A 1 18.70 -16.00 -4.91
N TRP A 2 17.83 -15.08 -4.50
CA TRP A 2 16.76 -15.28 -3.52
C TRP A 2 15.51 -14.52 -3.98
N HIS A 3 14.35 -14.82 -3.38
CA HIS A 3 13.12 -14.02 -3.52
C HIS A 3 12.37 -13.97 -2.19
N PHE A 4 11.52 -12.96 -2.02
CA PHE A 4 10.56 -12.85 -0.91
C PHE A 4 9.21 -12.43 -1.48
N GLN A 5 8.13 -13.10 -1.09
CA GLN A 5 6.78 -12.84 -1.61
C GLN A 5 5.94 -12.14 -0.54
N GLU A 6 5.67 -10.85 -0.73
CA GLU A 6 4.96 -10.00 0.24
C GLU A 6 3.45 -10.26 0.26
N THR A 7 2.88 -10.59 -0.90
CA THR A 7 1.45 -10.92 -1.06
C THR A 7 1.32 -12.24 -1.81
N PRO A 8 1.39 -13.40 -1.13
CA PRO A 8 1.09 -14.69 -1.75
C PRO A 8 -0.37 -14.72 -2.23
N MET A 9 -0.65 -15.40 -3.35
CA MET A 9 -2.02 -15.51 -3.91
C MET A 9 -2.76 -14.16 -3.90
N ASP A 10 -2.17 -13.13 -4.53
CA ASP A 10 -2.79 -11.81 -4.57
C ASP A 10 -4.20 -11.85 -5.18
N GLU A 11 -5.17 -11.25 -4.47
CA GLU A 11 -6.56 -11.09 -4.90
C GLU A 11 -6.95 -9.60 -5.10
N TRP A 12 -6.00 -8.67 -4.92
CA TRP A 12 -6.29 -7.25 -4.69
C TRP A 12 -5.48 -6.27 -5.56
N ASP A 13 -4.73 -6.76 -6.55
CA ASP A 13 -3.77 -5.94 -7.33
C ASP A 13 -2.70 -5.29 -6.43
N TYR A 14 -2.29 -5.99 -5.36
CA TYR A 14 -1.22 -5.54 -4.48
C TYR A 14 0.15 -5.92 -5.03
N THR A 15 0.56 -5.15 -6.03
CA THR A 15 1.89 -5.22 -6.62
C THR A 15 3.01 -5.01 -5.58
N SER A 16 4.16 -5.64 -5.81
CA SER A 16 5.42 -5.41 -5.10
C SER A 16 6.46 -4.71 -5.98
N VAL A 17 6.02 -3.74 -6.78
CA VAL A 17 6.88 -2.99 -7.72
C VAL A 17 7.25 -1.59 -7.21
N GLN A 18 6.90 -1.29 -5.95
CA GLN A 18 7.24 -0.02 -5.31
C GLN A 18 8.74 0.09 -5.11
N GLN A 19 9.20 1.28 -4.73
CA GLN A 19 10.62 1.54 -4.60
C GLN A 19 11.27 0.65 -3.53
N ILE A 20 12.24 -0.15 -3.96
CA ILE A 20 13.11 -0.95 -3.10
C ILE A 20 14.33 -0.09 -2.75
N MET A 21 14.57 0.11 -1.45
CA MET A 21 15.77 0.81 -0.95
C MET A 21 16.67 -0.16 -0.19
N THR A 22 17.98 -0.01 -0.36
CA THR A 22 18.97 -0.68 0.50
C THR A 22 19.47 0.28 1.56
N LEU A 23 19.47 -0.14 2.82
CA LEU A 23 19.96 0.64 3.95
C LEU A 23 20.98 -0.16 4.74
N ASP A 24 21.98 0.52 5.28
CA ASP A 24 22.74 0.01 6.41
C ASP A 24 22.10 0.58 7.68
N MET A 25 21.52 -0.29 8.52
CA MET A 25 20.91 0.13 9.80
C MET A 25 21.09 -0.90 10.94
N PRO A 26 20.95 -0.48 12.21
CA PRO A 26 20.90 -1.40 13.33
C PRO A 26 19.68 -2.32 13.23
N VAL A 27 19.90 -3.62 13.37
CA VAL A 27 18.88 -4.65 13.51
C VAL A 27 19.27 -5.51 14.68
N ASN A 28 18.47 -5.47 15.76
CA ASN A 28 18.77 -6.14 17.03
C ASN A 28 20.15 -5.79 17.60
N GLY A 29 20.56 -4.52 17.49
CA GLY A 29 21.84 -4.02 17.98
C GLY A 29 23.05 -4.27 17.07
N GLU A 30 22.88 -4.99 15.96
CA GLU A 30 23.94 -5.24 14.98
C GLU A 30 23.70 -4.44 13.69
N MET A 31 24.76 -3.86 13.13
CA MET A 31 24.68 -3.22 11.83
C MET A 31 24.45 -4.25 10.72
N ARG A 32 23.37 -4.09 9.95
CA ARG A 32 23.02 -4.98 8.83
C ARG A 32 22.74 -4.19 7.56
N HIS A 33 23.11 -4.80 6.43
CA HIS A 33 22.72 -4.36 5.10
C HIS A 33 21.36 -4.98 4.75
N VAL A 34 20.32 -4.16 4.68
CA VAL A 34 18.94 -4.59 4.51
C VAL A 34 18.30 -3.96 3.29
N ILE A 35 17.27 -4.64 2.78
CA ILE A 35 16.26 -4.06 1.91
C ILE A 35 15.11 -3.58 2.78
N VAL A 36 14.62 -2.38 2.49
CA VAL A 36 13.35 -1.87 3.00
C VAL A 36 12.39 -1.61 1.85
N HIS A 37 11.11 -1.94 2.07
CA HIS A 37 10.09 -1.87 1.05
C HIS A 37 8.71 -1.59 1.65
N ALA A 38 7.92 -0.74 1.00
CA ALA A 38 6.57 -0.38 1.40
C ALA A 38 5.63 -0.55 0.19
N PRO A 39 5.27 -1.80 -0.17
CA PRO A 39 4.40 -2.08 -1.30
C PRO A 39 2.96 -1.60 -1.08
N LYS A 40 2.13 -1.74 -2.12
CA LYS A 40 0.69 -1.43 -2.11
C LYS A 40 -0.06 -2.05 -0.93
N ASN A 41 0.36 -3.21 -0.46
CA ASN A 41 -0.38 -4.00 0.53
C ASN A 41 -0.45 -3.39 1.95
N GLY A 42 0.27 -2.29 2.20
CA GLY A 42 0.17 -1.53 3.45
C GLY A 42 1.16 -1.92 4.55
N PHE A 43 1.99 -2.94 4.35
CA PHE A 43 3.08 -3.30 5.26
C PHE A 43 4.41 -2.69 4.83
N PHE A 44 5.23 -2.29 5.80
CA PHE A 44 6.63 -1.93 5.61
C PHE A 44 7.48 -3.15 5.99
N TYR A 45 8.31 -3.62 5.08
CA TYR A 45 9.13 -4.81 5.23
C TYR A 45 10.60 -4.44 5.42
N ILE A 46 11.29 -5.20 6.27
CA ILE A 46 12.76 -5.23 6.37
C ILE A 46 13.21 -6.65 6.06
N ILE A 47 14.10 -6.78 5.09
CA ILE A 47 14.61 -8.06 4.56
C ILE A 47 16.13 -8.00 4.52
N ASP A 48 16.81 -9.09 4.87
CA ASP A 48 18.26 -9.18 4.72
C ASP A 48 18.64 -9.16 3.23
N ALA A 49 19.40 -8.15 2.80
CA ALA A 49 19.66 -7.91 1.38
C ALA A 49 20.50 -9.02 0.73
N LYS A 50 21.32 -9.73 1.52
CA LYS A 50 22.19 -10.80 1.01
C LYS A 50 21.43 -12.11 0.83
N THR A 51 20.55 -12.44 1.78
CA THR A 51 19.92 -13.76 1.88
C THR A 51 18.45 -13.79 1.47
N GLY A 52 17.78 -12.64 1.43
CA GLY A 52 16.33 -12.56 1.23
C GLY A 52 15.51 -12.97 2.45
N LYS A 53 16.17 -13.17 3.59
CA LYS A 53 15.49 -13.59 4.82
C LYS A 53 14.67 -12.42 5.37
N PHE A 54 13.39 -12.67 5.62
CA PHE A 54 12.53 -11.76 6.36
C PHE A 54 13.12 -11.44 7.75
N ILE A 55 13.16 -10.16 8.11
CA ILE A 55 13.63 -9.69 9.42
C ILE A 55 12.42 -9.25 10.25
N THR A 56 11.62 -8.32 9.72
CA THR A 56 10.41 -7.82 10.38
C THR A 56 9.51 -7.09 9.39
N GLY A 57 8.25 -6.91 9.74
CA GLY A 57 7.32 -6.09 9.00
C GLY A 57 6.16 -5.60 9.86
N LYS A 58 5.68 -4.39 9.59
CA LYS A 58 4.54 -3.78 10.29
C LYS A 58 3.74 -2.87 9.35
N PRO A 59 2.44 -2.66 9.62
CA PRO A 59 1.65 -1.74 8.82
C PRO A 59 2.15 -0.31 8.91
N TYR A 60 2.34 0.35 7.76
CA TYR A 60 2.61 1.79 7.67
C TYR A 60 1.36 2.62 7.40
N THR A 61 0.27 1.95 7.03
CA THR A 61 -1.08 2.49 6.84
C THR A 61 -2.09 1.52 7.43
N TYR A 62 -3.36 1.91 7.47
CA TYR A 62 -4.43 0.99 7.82
C TYR A 62 -4.71 -0.01 6.69
N GLU A 63 -4.92 -1.26 7.08
CA GLU A 63 -5.25 -2.38 6.23
C GLU A 63 -6.35 -3.25 6.85
N ASN A 64 -7.23 -3.81 6.02
CA ASN A 64 -8.28 -4.73 6.46
C ASN A 64 -8.24 -6.10 5.76
N TRP A 65 -7.23 -6.36 4.93
CA TRP A 65 -7.06 -7.63 4.23
C TRP A 65 -6.26 -8.67 5.02
N ALA A 66 -5.44 -8.22 5.96
CA ALA A 66 -4.65 -9.05 6.86
C ALA A 66 -4.66 -8.44 8.27
N ASN A 67 -4.49 -9.27 9.30
CA ASN A 67 -4.42 -8.82 10.70
C ASN A 67 -2.99 -8.84 11.28
N GLY A 68 -1.99 -8.83 10.41
CA GLY A 68 -0.58 -8.86 10.73
C GLY A 68 0.21 -9.79 9.81
N LEU A 69 1.49 -9.95 10.14
CA LEU A 69 2.40 -10.88 9.49
C LEU A 69 2.82 -11.96 10.48
N ASP A 70 3.01 -13.19 10.01
CA ASP A 70 3.70 -14.22 10.76
C ASP A 70 5.12 -13.73 11.11
N PRO A 71 5.51 -13.72 12.41
CA PRO A 71 6.73 -13.07 12.86
C PRO A 71 8.02 -13.77 12.40
N VAL A 72 7.94 -15.00 11.89
CA VAL A 72 9.09 -15.79 11.45
C VAL A 72 9.26 -15.73 9.94
N THR A 73 8.16 -15.87 9.21
CA THR A 73 8.13 -16.03 7.76
C THR A 73 7.77 -14.74 7.03
N GLY A 74 7.11 -13.78 7.69
CA GLY A 74 6.58 -12.58 7.06
C GLY A 74 5.34 -12.82 6.20
N ARG A 75 4.76 -14.03 6.24
CA ARG A 75 3.53 -14.35 5.51
C ARG A 75 2.35 -13.57 6.12
N PRO A 76 1.52 -12.89 5.31
CA PRO A 76 0.33 -12.21 5.81
C PRO A 76 -0.69 -13.18 6.43
N ASN A 77 -1.26 -12.76 7.55
CA ASN A 77 -2.38 -13.46 8.20
C ASN A 77 -3.69 -12.93 7.60
N TYR A 78 -4.18 -13.58 6.54
CA TYR A 78 -5.37 -13.11 5.83
C TYR A 78 -6.60 -13.01 6.74
N VAL A 79 -7.37 -11.95 6.56
CA VAL A 79 -8.75 -11.84 7.05
C VAL A 79 -9.64 -12.65 6.09
N PRO A 80 -10.43 -13.64 6.56
CA PRO A 80 -11.21 -14.51 5.68
C PRO A 80 -12.14 -13.77 4.71
N ASP A 81 -12.78 -12.70 5.16
CA ASP A 81 -13.68 -11.90 4.32
C ASP A 81 -12.95 -11.15 3.19
N ALA A 82 -11.65 -10.91 3.32
CA ALA A 82 -10.84 -10.27 2.29
C ALA A 82 -10.49 -11.21 1.13
N LEU A 83 -10.60 -12.54 1.32
CA LEU A 83 -10.46 -13.56 0.27
C LEU A 83 -11.76 -13.62 -0.54
N TRP A 84 -12.14 -12.48 -1.11
CA TRP A 84 -13.44 -12.22 -1.72
C TRP A 84 -13.74 -13.13 -2.92
N THR A 85 -12.69 -13.58 -3.64
CA THR A 85 -12.87 -14.54 -4.74
C THR A 85 -13.25 -15.93 -4.23
N LEU A 86 -12.80 -16.30 -3.02
CA LEU A 86 -13.11 -17.58 -2.38
C LEU A 86 -14.47 -17.55 -1.65
N THR A 87 -14.83 -16.41 -1.05
CA THR A 87 -16.11 -16.26 -0.37
C THR A 87 -17.27 -15.97 -1.33
N GLY A 88 -16.98 -15.40 -2.51
CA GLY A 88 -17.97 -14.96 -3.48
C GLY A 88 -18.80 -13.75 -3.02
N LYS A 89 -18.37 -13.07 -1.96
CA LYS A 89 -19.06 -11.91 -1.37
C LYS A 89 -18.34 -10.61 -1.72
N PRO A 90 -19.07 -9.50 -1.96
CA PRO A 90 -18.46 -8.20 -2.08
C PRO A 90 -17.67 -7.82 -0.82
N TRP A 91 -16.51 -7.20 -1.00
CA TRP A 91 -15.65 -6.77 0.10
C TRP A 91 -15.08 -5.37 -0.17
N LEU A 92 -15.21 -4.45 0.80
CA LEU A 92 -14.63 -3.12 0.68
C LEU A 92 -13.18 -3.15 1.19
N GLY A 93 -12.24 -3.11 0.26
CA GLY A 93 -10.82 -3.20 0.58
C GLY A 93 -10.18 -1.87 0.92
N ILE A 94 -9.39 -1.90 1.98
CA ILE A 94 -8.45 -0.86 2.36
C ILE A 94 -7.11 -1.55 2.67
N PRO A 95 -6.01 -1.24 1.94
CA PRO A 95 -6.00 -0.42 0.72
C PRO A 95 -6.92 -0.93 -0.40
N GLY A 96 -7.27 -0.08 -1.36
CA GLY A 96 -7.81 -0.54 -2.65
C GLY A 96 -6.67 -0.98 -3.59
N GLU A 97 -7.00 -1.22 -4.84
CA GLU A 97 -6.07 -1.61 -5.92
C GLU A 97 -4.93 -0.60 -6.11
N LEU A 98 -5.16 0.67 -5.76
CA LEU A 98 -4.13 1.70 -5.82
C LEU A 98 -3.14 1.68 -4.63
N GLY A 99 -3.39 0.82 -3.64
CA GLY A 99 -2.49 0.52 -2.53
C GLY A 99 -2.33 1.64 -1.50
N GLY A 100 -1.65 1.29 -0.41
CA GLY A 100 -1.22 2.24 0.62
C GLY A 100 -0.10 3.18 0.15
N HIS A 101 0.66 2.74 -0.84
CA HIS A 101 1.74 3.45 -1.52
C HIS A 101 1.85 2.87 -2.94
N ASN A 102 1.82 3.73 -3.96
CA ASN A 102 1.91 3.35 -5.37
C ASN A 102 3.28 3.71 -5.97
N PHE A 103 3.42 4.03 -7.26
CA PHE A 103 4.71 4.28 -7.91
C PHE A 103 5.51 5.50 -7.37
N ALA A 104 4.87 6.42 -6.64
CA ALA A 104 5.49 7.67 -6.19
C ALA A 104 6.69 7.41 -5.26
N ALA A 105 7.89 7.90 -5.62
CA ALA A 105 9.11 7.58 -4.90
C ALA A 105 9.06 7.92 -3.40
N MET A 106 9.57 7.03 -2.56
CA MET A 106 9.95 7.31 -1.18
C MET A 106 11.30 8.02 -1.11
N ALA A 107 11.60 8.61 0.03
CA ALA A 107 12.93 9.15 0.32
C ALA A 107 13.47 8.63 1.66
N TYR A 108 14.79 8.49 1.78
CA TYR A 108 15.45 8.22 3.04
C TYR A 108 16.40 9.37 3.40
N SER A 109 16.42 9.77 4.67
CA SER A 109 17.40 10.73 5.17
C SER A 109 18.38 10.05 6.12
N PRO A 110 19.67 9.93 5.76
CA PRO A 110 20.69 9.42 6.68
C PRO A 110 20.88 10.28 7.94
N LYS A 111 20.42 11.53 7.94
CA LYS A 111 20.49 12.45 9.08
C LYS A 111 19.41 12.16 10.12
N THR A 112 18.17 11.93 9.69
CA THR A 112 17.05 11.63 10.60
C THR A 112 16.85 10.12 10.81
N LYS A 113 17.45 9.29 9.95
CA LYS A 113 17.24 7.84 9.87
C LYS A 113 15.80 7.44 9.53
N LEU A 114 15.01 8.36 8.99
CA LEU A 114 13.62 8.12 8.62
C LEU A 114 13.46 7.86 7.13
N VAL A 115 12.48 6.99 6.81
CA VAL A 115 11.95 6.79 5.46
C VAL A 115 10.66 7.61 5.33
N TYR A 116 10.58 8.46 4.32
CA TYR A 116 9.41 9.27 4.02
C TYR A 116 8.61 8.60 2.91
N ILE A 117 7.36 8.25 3.21
CA ILE A 117 6.48 7.45 2.35
C ILE A 117 5.29 8.32 1.91
N PRO A 118 5.00 8.44 0.60
CA PRO A 118 3.78 9.06 0.12
C PRO A 118 2.61 8.06 0.27
N ALA A 119 2.02 8.06 1.46
CA ALA A 119 0.96 7.13 1.81
C ALA A 119 -0.42 7.64 1.39
N GLN A 120 -1.32 6.70 1.13
CA GLN A 120 -2.69 7.01 0.72
C GLN A 120 -3.69 5.96 1.17
N GLN A 121 -4.96 6.36 1.18
CA GLN A 121 -6.12 5.51 1.36
C GLN A 121 -7.09 5.80 0.22
N ILE A 122 -7.14 4.90 -0.75
CA ILE A 122 -8.13 4.88 -1.81
C ILE A 122 -8.81 3.52 -1.73
N PRO A 123 -10.03 3.40 -1.17
CA PRO A 123 -10.71 2.12 -1.06
C PRO A 123 -11.20 1.62 -2.43
N LEU A 124 -11.39 0.31 -2.55
CA LEU A 124 -12.09 -0.31 -3.69
C LEU A 124 -13.12 -1.32 -3.19
N LEU A 125 -14.32 -1.31 -3.77
CA LEU A 125 -15.25 -2.42 -3.59
C LEU A 125 -14.83 -3.56 -4.53
N TYR A 126 -14.44 -4.70 -3.99
CA TYR A 126 -14.17 -5.91 -4.76
C TYR A 126 -15.47 -6.72 -4.87
N ASP A 127 -16.04 -6.84 -6.07
CA ASP A 127 -17.16 -7.74 -6.39
C ASP A 127 -16.89 -8.38 -7.76
N GLY A 128 -17.10 -9.68 -7.86
CA GLY A 128 -16.81 -10.45 -9.07
C GLY A 128 -17.92 -10.35 -10.12
N GLN A 129 -17.55 -10.51 -11.38
CA GLN A 129 -18.50 -10.58 -12.50
C GLN A 129 -19.55 -11.68 -12.27
N LYS A 130 -20.83 -11.35 -12.49
CA LYS A 130 -21.91 -12.34 -12.45
C LYS A 130 -21.80 -13.31 -13.62
N GLY A 131 -21.89 -14.62 -13.33
CA GLY A 131 -21.72 -15.68 -14.33
C GLY A 131 -20.26 -16.11 -14.56
N GLY A 132 -19.30 -15.56 -13.80
CA GLY A 132 -17.89 -15.89 -13.91
C GLY A 132 -17.12 -14.99 -14.88
N PHE A 133 -15.79 -15.00 -14.77
CA PHE A 133 -14.93 -14.18 -15.61
C PHE A 133 -14.88 -14.68 -17.06
N LYS A 134 -15.06 -13.76 -18.00
CA LYS A 134 -14.80 -13.98 -19.42
C LYS A 134 -13.82 -12.93 -19.93
N ALA A 135 -12.70 -13.39 -20.46
CA ALA A 135 -11.70 -12.50 -21.03
C ALA A 135 -12.15 -11.95 -22.39
N TYR A 136 -11.87 -10.68 -22.64
CA TYR A 136 -12.09 -9.99 -23.92
C TYR A 136 -10.78 -9.35 -24.39
N HIS A 137 -10.44 -9.55 -25.67
CA HIS A 137 -9.15 -9.11 -26.22
C HIS A 137 -8.95 -7.58 -26.16
N ASP A 138 -10.03 -6.82 -26.30
CA ASP A 138 -9.99 -5.35 -26.42
C ASP A 138 -10.61 -4.63 -25.22
N ALA A 139 -10.63 -5.27 -24.05
CA ALA A 139 -11.20 -4.70 -22.83
C ALA A 139 -10.31 -4.93 -21.60
N TRP A 140 -10.65 -4.25 -20.50
CA TRP A 140 -10.07 -4.53 -19.20
C TRP A 140 -10.54 -5.88 -18.66
N ASN A 141 -9.58 -6.73 -18.32
CA ASN A 141 -9.78 -8.11 -17.91
C ASN A 141 -9.57 -8.28 -16.40
N LEU A 142 -10.30 -7.50 -15.60
CA LEU A 142 -10.08 -7.42 -14.15
C LEU A 142 -10.82 -8.50 -13.35
N GLY A 143 -11.79 -9.20 -13.96
CA GLY A 143 -12.67 -10.13 -13.23
C GLY A 143 -13.67 -9.45 -12.27
N LEU A 144 -13.67 -8.13 -12.22
CA LEU A 144 -14.51 -7.30 -11.37
C LEU A 144 -15.80 -6.88 -12.08
N ASP A 145 -16.89 -6.71 -11.32
CA ASP A 145 -18.15 -6.12 -11.78
C ASP A 145 -17.99 -4.61 -11.94
N MET A 146 -17.61 -4.18 -13.16
CA MET A 146 -17.34 -2.78 -13.51
C MET A 146 -18.53 -1.83 -13.29
N ASN A 147 -19.76 -2.33 -13.16
CA ASN A 147 -20.92 -1.48 -12.84
C ASN A 147 -20.97 -1.08 -11.36
N LYS A 148 -20.26 -1.81 -10.50
CA LYS A 148 -20.22 -1.59 -9.05
C LYS A 148 -18.91 -0.98 -8.59
N ILE A 149 -17.88 -1.00 -9.43
CA ILE A 149 -16.56 -0.51 -9.11
C ILE A 149 -16.27 0.81 -9.83
N GLY A 150 -16.11 1.89 -9.06
CA GLY A 150 -15.44 3.12 -9.49
C GLY A 150 -16.13 4.01 -10.53
N LEU A 151 -17.25 3.60 -11.14
CA LEU A 151 -18.06 4.45 -12.01
C LEU A 151 -19.32 4.88 -11.28
N PHE A 152 -19.20 5.93 -10.47
CA PHE A 152 -20.38 6.59 -9.92
C PHE A 152 -21.16 7.22 -11.08
N ASP A 153 -22.35 6.70 -11.35
CA ASP A 153 -23.30 7.34 -12.26
C ASP A 153 -23.86 8.59 -11.58
N ASP A 154 -23.48 9.77 -12.06
CA ASP A 154 -23.95 11.04 -11.52
C ASP A 154 -25.47 11.26 -11.75
N ASN A 155 -26.11 10.41 -12.55
CA ASN A 155 -27.56 10.41 -12.78
C ASN A 155 -28.33 9.44 -11.86
N ASP A 156 -27.64 8.60 -11.09
CA ASP A 156 -28.24 7.69 -10.10
C ASP A 156 -28.13 8.30 -8.69
N PRO A 157 -29.24 8.64 -8.01
CA PRO A 157 -29.22 9.22 -6.67
C PRO A 157 -28.50 8.36 -5.61
N GLU A 158 -28.53 7.03 -5.72
CA GLU A 158 -27.81 6.13 -4.81
C GLU A 158 -26.29 6.24 -5.04
N HIS A 159 -25.86 6.32 -6.30
CA HIS A 159 -24.46 6.55 -6.64
C HIS A 159 -23.96 7.93 -6.22
N VAL A 160 -24.79 8.98 -6.31
CA VAL A 160 -24.42 10.33 -5.85
C VAL A 160 -24.17 10.36 -4.33
N ALA A 161 -25.01 9.69 -3.55
CA ALA A 161 -24.81 9.56 -2.10
C ALA A 161 -23.55 8.72 -1.78
N ALA A 162 -23.39 7.57 -2.44
CA ALA A 162 -22.22 6.71 -2.28
C ALA A 162 -20.90 7.42 -2.67
N LYS A 163 -20.91 8.22 -3.74
CA LYS A 163 -19.77 9.06 -4.17
C LYS A 163 -19.36 10.05 -3.09
N LYS A 164 -20.34 10.71 -2.45
CA LYS A 164 -20.07 11.67 -1.37
C LYS A 164 -19.40 11.00 -0.17
N ASP A 165 -19.82 9.79 0.18
CA ASP A 165 -19.22 9.04 1.29
C ASP A 165 -17.86 8.44 0.91
N PHE A 166 -17.70 7.99 -0.33
CA PHE A 166 -16.42 7.57 -0.89
C PHE A 166 -15.37 8.69 -0.82
N LEU A 167 -15.73 9.91 -1.23
CA LEU A 167 -14.81 11.05 -1.18
C LEU A 167 -14.37 11.40 0.24
N LYS A 168 -15.17 11.13 1.28
CA LYS A 168 -14.79 11.36 2.68
C LYS A 168 -13.75 10.37 3.20
N VAL A 169 -13.66 9.19 2.59
CA VAL A 169 -12.71 8.14 3.01
C VAL A 169 -11.42 8.16 2.20
N LEU A 170 -11.31 9.01 1.18
CA LEU A 170 -10.06 9.29 0.48
C LEU A 170 -9.12 10.08 1.38
N LYS A 171 -7.90 9.58 1.56
CA LYS A 171 -6.86 10.25 2.36
C LYS A 171 -5.52 10.16 1.66
N GLY A 172 -4.72 11.21 1.77
CA GLY A 172 -3.29 11.18 1.44
C GLY A 172 -2.50 11.87 2.53
N TRP A 173 -1.32 11.33 2.83
CA TRP A 173 -0.44 11.88 3.83
C TRP A 173 1.00 11.41 3.58
N THR A 174 1.95 12.13 4.13
CA THR A 174 3.34 11.66 4.20
C THR A 174 3.57 11.00 5.54
N VAL A 175 4.06 9.77 5.55
CA VAL A 175 4.53 9.08 6.75
C VAL A 175 6.04 9.26 6.84
N ALA A 176 6.53 9.84 7.93
CA ALA A 176 7.94 9.74 8.29
C ALA A 176 8.13 8.48 9.15
N TRP A 177 8.43 7.36 8.51
CA TRP A 177 8.58 6.04 9.11
C TRP A 177 9.97 5.85 9.71
N ASP A 178 10.03 5.42 10.98
CA ASP A 178 11.25 5.00 11.66
C ASP A 178 11.42 3.48 11.46
N PRO A 179 12.34 3.02 10.59
CA PRO A 179 12.50 1.60 10.29
C PRO A 179 13.10 0.82 11.47
N GLU A 180 13.79 1.46 12.42
CA GLU A 180 14.34 0.77 13.59
C GLU A 180 13.23 0.52 14.63
N LYS A 181 12.35 1.51 14.84
CA LYS A 181 11.21 1.38 15.76
C LYS A 181 10.00 0.70 15.14
N MET A 182 9.98 0.56 13.80
CA MET A 182 8.85 0.09 13.02
C MET A 182 7.57 0.87 13.38
N ALA A 183 7.64 2.20 13.34
CA ALA A 183 6.55 3.09 13.72
C ALA A 183 6.68 4.46 13.03
N PRO A 184 5.57 5.20 12.85
CA PRO A 184 5.64 6.58 12.38
C PRO A 184 6.29 7.47 13.44
N ALA A 185 7.33 8.23 13.06
CA ALA A 185 7.85 9.31 13.86
C ALA A 185 6.89 10.52 13.85
N PHE A 186 6.31 10.82 12.68
CA PHE A 186 5.22 11.78 12.49
C PHE A 186 4.54 11.57 11.14
N THR A 187 3.41 12.25 10.93
CA THR A 187 2.69 12.29 9.66
C THR A 187 2.37 13.72 9.25
N ILE A 188 2.22 13.96 7.95
CA ILE A 188 1.77 15.23 7.37
C ILE A 188 0.55 14.94 6.50
N ASN A 189 -0.62 15.40 6.92
CA ASN A 189 -1.87 15.19 6.17
C ASN A 189 -1.95 16.11 4.95
N HIS A 190 -2.44 15.57 3.84
CA HIS A 190 -2.69 16.30 2.60
C HIS A 190 -4.20 16.40 2.33
N LYS A 191 -4.59 17.25 1.36
CA LYS A 191 -6.01 17.43 0.99
C LYS A 191 -6.63 16.20 0.34
N GLY A 192 -5.82 15.31 -0.22
CA GLY A 192 -6.26 14.10 -0.91
C GLY A 192 -5.10 13.14 -1.20
N PRO A 193 -5.40 11.96 -1.76
CA PRO A 193 -4.42 10.94 -2.14
C PRO A 193 -3.64 11.33 -3.40
N TRP A 194 -2.86 10.39 -3.95
CA TRP A 194 -2.19 10.54 -5.26
C TRP A 194 -1.12 11.65 -5.32
N ASN A 195 -0.50 11.95 -4.18
CA ASN A 195 0.58 12.93 -4.09
C ASN A 195 1.87 12.38 -4.70
N GLY A 196 2.75 13.28 -5.13
CA GLY A 196 4.02 12.96 -5.77
C GLY A 196 5.03 12.30 -4.83
N GLY A 197 6.14 11.87 -5.45
CA GLY A 197 7.28 11.30 -4.74
C GLY A 197 8.01 12.34 -3.87
N LEU A 198 8.86 11.83 -2.98
CA LEU A 198 9.61 12.60 -2.01
C LEU A 198 11.10 12.68 -2.38
N LEU A 199 11.73 13.79 -1.98
CA LEU A 199 13.17 13.98 -2.01
C LEU A 199 13.64 14.44 -0.63
N ALA A 200 14.61 13.76 -0.03
CA ALA A 200 15.28 14.19 1.19
C ALA A 200 16.67 14.75 0.87
N THR A 201 17.07 15.81 1.57
CA THR A 201 18.37 16.46 1.35
C THR A 201 19.20 16.55 2.63
N ALA A 202 20.52 16.74 2.48
CA ALA A 202 21.43 16.98 3.60
C ALA A 202 21.11 18.26 4.39
N GLY A 203 20.38 19.21 3.78
CA GLY A 203 19.89 20.44 4.43
C GLY A 203 18.79 20.23 5.46
N ASN A 204 18.42 18.97 5.77
CA ASN A 204 17.34 18.62 6.70
C ASN A 204 15.96 19.12 6.24
N VAL A 205 15.73 19.08 4.93
CA VAL A 205 14.44 19.38 4.31
C VAL A 205 14.02 18.23 3.39
N ILE A 206 12.71 18.03 3.31
CA ILE A 206 12.08 17.15 2.33
C ILE A 206 11.27 17.97 1.33
N PHE A 207 11.20 17.51 0.09
CA PHE A 207 10.37 18.08 -0.97
C PHE A 207 9.36 17.03 -1.44
N GLN A 208 8.15 17.49 -1.76
CA GLN A 208 7.09 16.68 -2.35
C GLN A 208 6.19 17.62 -3.16
N GLY A 209 5.80 17.20 -4.36
CA GLY A 209 4.71 17.86 -5.09
C GLY A 209 3.37 17.22 -4.73
N LEU A 210 2.35 18.01 -4.46
CA LEU A 210 1.03 17.54 -4.05
C LEU A 210 0.05 17.49 -5.23
N ALA A 211 -0.94 16.61 -5.14
CA ALA A 211 -1.93 16.40 -6.21
C ALA A 211 -2.77 17.66 -6.52
N ASN A 212 -2.86 18.59 -5.55
CA ASN A 212 -3.56 19.86 -5.67
C ASN A 212 -2.69 21.00 -6.25
N GLY A 213 -1.46 20.72 -6.69
CA GLY A 213 -0.57 21.71 -7.29
C GLY A 213 0.21 22.58 -6.28
N GLU A 214 0.24 22.16 -5.01
CA GLU A 214 1.08 22.74 -3.95
C GLU A 214 2.42 21.99 -3.82
#